data_AF-A0A973INH5-F1
#
_entry.id   AF-A0A973INH5-F1
#
_cell.length_a   1.000
_cell.length_b   1.000
_cell.length_c   1.000
_cell.angle_alpha   90.00
_cell.angle_beta   90.00
_cell.angle_gamma   90.00
#
_symmetry.space_group_name_H-M   'P 1'
#
loop_
_entity.id
_entity.type
_entity.pdbx_description
1 polymer ?
#
loop_
_entity_poly.entity_id
_entity_poly.type
_entity_poly.pdbx_seq_one_letter_code
_entity_poly.pdbx_strand_id
1 'polypeptide(L)'
;MNFTIIERVRERKNISIKELCSRVGISYSGYQRIKKTNEANITTIEKICRILDIDISELWKNENNLQVSEPVEYYRNKVKEEISFTIIDIKNRLDRLEKLIKIIDNEK
;
A
#
# COMPACT_ATOMS: atom_id res chain seq x y z
N MET A 1 -12.02 2.47 -13.54
CA MET A 1 -12.43 3.17 -12.30
C MET A 1 -11.92 2.36 -11.13
N ASN A 2 -11.25 2.99 -10.17
CA ASN A 2 -10.80 2.36 -8.95
C ASN A 2 -12.03 2.21 -8.03
N PHE A 3 -12.51 0.98 -7.86
CA PHE A 3 -13.67 0.73 -7.00
C PHE A 3 -13.27 0.55 -5.52
N THR A 4 -12.02 0.19 -5.25
CA THR A 4 -11.47 0.02 -3.90
C THR A 4 -11.55 1.32 -3.08
N ILE A 5 -11.30 2.48 -3.72
CA ILE A 5 -11.40 3.77 -3.03
C ILE A 5 -12.86 4.11 -2.65
N ILE A 6 -13.82 3.73 -3.49
CA ILE A 6 -15.27 3.89 -3.20
C ILE A 6 -15.62 3.09 -1.93
N GLU A 7 -15.17 1.83 -1.83
CA GLU A 7 -15.44 0.98 -0.67
C GLU A 7 -14.79 1.53 0.61
N ARG A 8 -13.52 1.93 0.53
CA ARG A 8 -12.75 2.46 1.67
C ARG A 8 -13.35 3.75 2.23
N VAL A 9 -13.72 4.69 1.36
CA VAL A 9 -14.29 5.98 1.78
C VAL A 9 -15.69 5.80 2.35
N ARG A 10 -16.50 4.94 1.70
CA ARG A 10 -17.82 4.55 2.21
C ARG A 10 -17.74 4.02 3.64
N GLU A 11 -16.80 3.11 3.90
CA GLU A 11 -16.59 2.50 5.23
C GLU A 11 -16.17 3.53 6.28
N ARG A 12 -15.19 4.40 5.96
CA ARG A 12 -14.78 5.48 6.86
C ARG A 12 -15.90 6.44 7.21
N LYS A 13 -16.85 6.66 6.30
CA LYS A 13 -18.05 7.50 6.52
C LYS A 13 -19.23 6.73 7.12
N ASN A 14 -19.07 5.45 7.46
CA ASN A 14 -20.13 4.57 7.97
C ASN A 14 -21.38 4.51 7.07
N ILE A 15 -21.20 4.67 5.76
CA ILE A 15 -22.30 4.60 4.79
C ILE A 15 -22.51 3.14 4.41
N SER A 16 -23.70 2.57 4.53
CA SER A 16 -23.94 1.20 4.04
C SER A 16 -24.01 1.17 2.50
N ILE A 17 -23.78 0.02 1.86
CA ILE A 17 -23.96 -0.10 0.40
C ILE A 17 -25.42 0.23 0.03
N LYS A 18 -26.39 -0.24 0.82
CA LYS A 18 -27.81 0.05 0.62
C LYS A 18 -28.08 1.55 0.65
N GLU A 19 -27.49 2.26 1.62
CA GLU A 19 -27.61 3.71 1.75
C GLU A 19 -26.97 4.44 0.55
N LEU A 20 -25.76 4.03 0.14
CA LEU A 20 -25.09 4.60 -1.03
C LEU A 20 -25.94 4.42 -2.29
N CYS A 21 -26.43 3.20 -2.55
CA CYS A 21 -27.31 2.90 -3.67
C CYS A 21 -28.56 3.77 -3.66
N SER A 22 -29.20 3.93 -2.50
CA SER A 22 -30.40 4.74 -2.36
C SER A 22 -30.14 6.23 -2.64
N ARG A 23 -29.00 6.77 -2.15
CA ARG A 23 -28.64 8.17 -2.37
C ARG A 23 -28.22 8.46 -3.81
N VAL A 24 -27.55 7.52 -4.46
CA VAL A 24 -27.16 7.63 -5.88
C VAL A 24 -28.38 7.47 -6.79
N GLY A 25 -29.36 6.66 -6.37
CA GLY A 25 -30.54 6.30 -7.16
C GLY A 25 -30.30 5.09 -8.07
N ILE A 26 -29.54 4.09 -7.59
CA ILE A 26 -29.28 2.83 -8.30
C ILE A 26 -29.72 1.62 -7.46
N SER A 27 -30.02 0.51 -8.12
CA SER A 27 -30.26 -0.77 -7.43
C SER A 27 -28.96 -1.38 -6.92
N TYR A 28 -29.06 -2.28 -5.93
CA TYR A 28 -27.93 -3.08 -5.47
C TYR A 28 -27.32 -3.92 -6.61
N SER A 29 -28.16 -4.50 -7.47
CA SER A 29 -27.70 -5.22 -8.67
C SER A 29 -26.95 -4.30 -9.65
N GLY A 30 -27.39 -3.05 -9.78
CA GLY A 30 -26.72 -2.01 -10.55
C GLY A 30 -25.34 -1.69 -9.98
N TYR A 31 -25.23 -1.53 -8.66
CA TYR A 31 -23.94 -1.34 -7.98
C TYR A 31 -22.98 -2.52 -8.21
N GLN A 32 -23.45 -3.75 -8.07
CA GLN A 32 -22.64 -4.96 -8.31
C GLN A 32 -22.17 -5.05 -9.77
N ARG A 33 -23.04 -4.69 -10.73
CA ARG A 33 -22.65 -4.61 -12.15
C ARG A 33 -21.57 -3.56 -12.37
N ILE A 34 -21.74 -2.34 -11.85
CA ILE A 34 -20.75 -1.25 -11.97
C ILE A 34 -19.42 -1.69 -11.35
N LYS A 35 -19.43 -2.33 -10.18
CA LYS A 35 -18.22 -2.86 -9.53
C LYS A 35 -17.49 -3.87 -10.42
N LYS A 36 -18.23 -4.73 -11.11
CA LYS A 36 -17.68 -5.78 -11.97
C LYS A 36 -17.19 -5.26 -13.32
N THR A 37 -17.95 -4.39 -13.98
CA THR A 37 -17.66 -3.94 -15.35
C THR A 37 -16.90 -2.62 -15.41
N ASN A 38 -16.89 -1.86 -14.31
CA ASN A 38 -16.42 -0.47 -14.27
C ASN A 38 -17.17 0.47 -15.24
N GLU A 39 -18.37 0.10 -15.66
CA GLU A 39 -19.21 0.88 -16.57
C GLU A 39 -20.34 1.55 -15.79
N ALA A 40 -20.33 2.88 -15.78
CA ALA A 40 -21.40 3.71 -15.26
C ALA A 40 -21.50 4.99 -16.11
N ASN A 41 -22.69 5.59 -16.15
CA ASN A 41 -22.82 6.92 -16.74
C ASN A 41 -22.15 7.97 -15.84
N ILE A 42 -21.72 9.09 -16.45
CA ILE A 42 -21.00 10.16 -15.74
C ILE A 42 -21.80 10.69 -14.54
N THR A 43 -23.12 10.79 -14.67
CA THR A 43 -24.00 11.29 -13.61
C THR A 43 -24.03 10.37 -12.38
N THR A 44 -23.94 9.05 -12.56
CA THR A 44 -23.79 8.09 -11.45
C THR A 44 -22.45 8.27 -10.76
N ILE A 45 -21.38 8.45 -11.53
CA ILE A 45 -20.04 8.65 -11.00
C ILE A 45 -19.96 9.96 -10.18
N GLU A 46 -20.49 11.06 -10.71
CA GLU A 46 -20.54 12.35 -10.02
C GLU A 46 -21.33 12.29 -8.71
N LYS A 47 -22.48 11.59 -8.71
CA LYS A 47 -23.28 11.37 -7.50
C LYS A 47 -22.51 10.57 -6.45
N ILE A 48 -21.84 9.49 -6.86
CA ILE A 48 -20.99 8.69 -5.96
C ILE A 48 -19.91 9.58 -5.36
N CYS A 49 -19.21 10.37 -6.19
CA CYS A 49 -18.16 11.29 -5.75
C CYS A 49 -18.68 12.32 -4.75
N ARG A 50 -19.82 12.95 -5.04
CA ARG A 50 -20.46 13.95 -4.15
C ARG A 50 -20.88 13.35 -2.81
N ILE A 51 -21.45 12.15 -2.79
CA ILE A 51 -21.87 11.48 -1.54
C ILE A 51 -20.66 11.08 -0.71
N LEU A 52 -19.60 10.62 -1.38
CA LEU A 52 -18.36 10.19 -0.74
C LEU A 52 -17.38 11.34 -0.50
N ASP A 53 -17.69 12.56 -0.91
CA ASP A 53 -16.86 13.75 -0.75
C ASP A 53 -15.42 13.52 -1.28
N ILE A 54 -15.34 12.97 -2.49
CA ILE A 54 -14.08 12.73 -3.20
C ILE A 54 -14.12 13.42 -4.56
N ASP A 55 -12.94 13.85 -5.01
CA ASP A 55 -12.79 14.37 -6.36
C ASP A 55 -12.87 13.22 -7.38
N ILE A 56 -13.45 13.50 -8.55
CA ILE A 56 -13.60 12.51 -9.61
C ILE A 56 -12.24 11.93 -10.03
N SER A 57 -11.17 12.73 -10.04
CA SER A 57 -9.82 12.27 -10.40
C SER A 57 -9.29 11.17 -9.47
N GLU A 58 -9.72 11.11 -8.21
CA GLU A 58 -9.33 10.07 -7.25
C GLU A 58 -9.74 8.67 -7.73
N LEU A 59 -10.85 8.57 -8.46
CA LEU A 59 -11.34 7.30 -9.01
C LEU A 59 -10.49 6.78 -10.19
N TRP A 60 -9.58 7.57 -10.74
CA TRP A 60 -8.66 7.16 -11.82
C TRP A 60 -7.20 7.11 -11.37
N LYS A 61 -6.90 7.38 -10.10
CA LYS A 61 -5.57 7.13 -9.56
C LYS A 61 -5.33 5.62 -9.46
N ASN A 62 -4.27 5.16 -10.11
CA ASN A 62 -3.81 3.78 -10.01
C ASN A 62 -3.33 3.50 -8.57
N GLU A 63 -3.68 2.34 -8.02
CA GLU A 63 -3.23 1.88 -6.70
C GLU A 63 -1.71 1.76 -6.57
N ASN A 64 -0.97 1.82 -7.69
CA ASN A 64 0.48 1.88 -7.73
C ASN A 64 1.08 3.14 -7.05
N ASN A 65 0.27 4.13 -6.67
CA ASN A 65 0.70 5.30 -5.88
C ASN A 65 0.12 5.34 -4.45
N LEU A 66 -0.48 4.26 -3.97
CA LEU A 66 -0.84 4.10 -2.55
C LEU A 66 0.14 3.14 -1.88
N GLN A 67 1.43 3.48 -1.89
CA GLN A 67 2.29 3.05 -0.78
C GLN A 67 1.81 3.79 0.46
N VAL A 68 1.26 3.02 1.39
CA VAL A 68 1.14 3.42 2.79
C VAL A 68 2.53 3.80 3.25
N SER A 69 2.82 5.10 3.36
CA SER A 69 4.07 5.50 3.99
C SER A 69 3.84 5.54 5.50
N GLU A 70 4.12 4.43 6.19
CA GLU A 70 5.08 4.61 7.28
C GLU A 70 6.27 5.33 6.65
N PRO A 71 6.80 6.42 7.24
CA PRO A 71 7.77 7.28 6.58
C PRO A 71 8.82 6.39 5.90
N VAL A 72 9.14 6.61 4.63
CA VAL A 72 10.15 5.81 3.90
C VAL A 72 11.44 5.66 4.74
N GLU A 73 11.68 6.67 5.58
CA GLU A 73 12.70 6.68 6.62
C GLU A 73 12.60 5.54 7.65
N TYR A 74 11.41 5.15 8.10
CA TYR A 74 11.19 4.02 9.01
C TYR A 74 11.68 2.69 8.39
N TYR A 75 11.21 2.33 7.20
CA TYR A 75 11.66 1.11 6.53
C TYR A 75 13.14 1.17 6.15
N ARG A 76 13.61 2.34 5.70
CA ARG A 76 15.04 2.58 5.43
C ARG A 76 15.88 2.35 6.68
N ASN A 77 15.43 2.81 7.84
CA ASN A 77 16.16 2.66 9.11
C ASN A 77 16.11 1.23 9.62
N LYS A 78 14.97 0.56 9.55
CA LYS A 78 14.86 -0.86 9.91
C LYS A 78 15.81 -1.74 9.08
N VAL A 79 15.84 -1.53 7.76
CA VAL A 79 16.77 -2.25 6.87
C VAL A 79 18.23 -1.92 7.18
N LYS A 80 18.55 -0.66 7.48
CA LYS A 80 19.91 -0.27 7.90
C LYS A 80 20.34 -0.96 9.20
N GLU A 81 19.46 -1.08 10.17
CA GLU A 81 19.75 -1.76 11.45
C GLU A 81 20.06 -3.25 11.22
N GLU A 82 19.22 -3.97 10.48
CA GLU A 82 19.42 -5.38 10.15
C GLU A 82 20.74 -5.63 9.37
N ILE A 83 21.04 -4.77 8.40
CA ILE A 83 22.30 -4.82 7.64
C ILE A 83 23.50 -4.55 8.55
N SER A 84 23.37 -3.60 9.49
CA SER A 84 24.46 -3.23 10.40
C SER A 84 24.90 -4.41 11.27
N PHE A 85 23.96 -5.17 11.83
CA PHE A 85 24.27 -6.39 12.60
C PHE A 85 25.00 -7.42 11.75
N THR A 86 24.55 -7.63 10.51
CA THR A 86 25.16 -8.59 9.58
C THR A 86 26.59 -8.20 9.22
N ILE A 87 26.85 -6.90 8.97
CA ILE A 87 28.21 -6.40 8.67
C ILE A 87 29.14 -6.61 9.86
N ILE A 88 28.66 -6.38 11.09
CA ILE A 88 29.45 -6.57 12.31
C ILE A 88 29.86 -8.04 12.46
N ASP A 89 28.93 -8.98 12.27
CA ASP A 89 29.24 -10.41 12.35
C ASP A 89 30.30 -10.82 11.32
N ILE A 90 30.13 -10.37 10.07
CA ILE A 90 31.08 -10.66 8.99
C ILE A 90 32.47 -10.12 9.31
N LYS A 91 32.58 -8.88 9.82
CA LYS A 91 33.86 -8.29 10.23
C LYS A 91 34.54 -9.10 11.33
N ASN A 92 33.79 -9.49 12.36
CA ASN A 92 34.34 -10.30 13.45
C ASN A 92 34.87 -11.66 12.95
N ARG A 93 34.20 -12.25 11.96
CA ARG A 93 34.64 -13.51 11.34
C ARG A 93 35.92 -13.31 10.51
N LEU A 94 36.01 -12.22 9.76
CA LEU A 94 37.22 -11.86 9.01
C LEU A 94 38.42 -11.65 9.93
N ASP A 95 38.27 -10.89 11.02
CA ASP A 95 39.34 -10.65 11.99
C ASP A 95 39.88 -11.96 12.60
N ARG A 96 39.00 -12.94 12.85
CA ARG A 96 39.41 -14.26 13.35
C ARG A 96 40.20 -15.03 12.29
N LEU A 97 39.74 -15.02 11.05
CA LEU A 97 40.43 -15.70 9.95
C LEU A 97 41.81 -15.08 9.70
N GLU A 98 41.93 -13.76 9.73
CA GLU A 98 43.22 -13.06 9.58
C GLU A 98 44.20 -13.44 10.69
N LYS A 99 43.73 -13.58 11.93
CA LYS A 99 44.57 -14.06 13.04
C LYS A 99 45.05 -15.51 12.82
N LEU A 100 44.16 -16.38 12.35
CA LEU A 100 44.52 -17.78 12.06
C LEU A 100 45.54 -17.88 10.92
N ILE A 101 45.38 -17.09 9.86
CA ILE A 101 46.36 -17.03 8.76
C ILE A 101 47.74 -16.62 9.29
N LYS A 102 47.81 -15.58 10.12
CA LYS A 102 49.08 -15.16 10.75
C LYS A 102 49.71 -16.25 11.61
N ILE A 103 48.92 -17.05 12.31
CA ILE A 103 49.46 -18.18 13.10
C ILE A 103 50.08 -19.21 12.16
N ILE A 104 49.37 -19.61 11.11
CA ILE A 104 49.84 -20.60 10.13
C ILE A 104 51.10 -20.11 9.41
N ASP A 105 51.15 -18.83 9.03
CA ASP A 105 52.29 -18.25 8.33
C ASP A 105 53.54 -18.11 9.22
N ASN A 106 53.36 -17.98 10.54
CA ASN A 106 54.47 -17.94 11.51
C ASN A 106 54.93 -19.33 11.99
N GLU A 107 54.17 -20.40 11.68
CA GLU A 107 54.52 -21.79 11.99
C GLU A 107 55.27 -22.50 10.85
N LYS A 108 55.57 -21.79 9.73
CA LYS A 108 56.43 -22.24 8.63
C LYS A 108 57.81 -21.58 8.69
#